data_AF-A0A4U9HLY4-F1
#
_entry.id   AF-A0A4U9HLY4-F1
#
_cell.length_a   1.000
_cell.length_b   1.000
_cell.length_c   1.000
_cell.angle_alpha   90.00
_cell.angle_beta   90.00
_cell.angle_gamma   90.00
#
_symmetry.space_group_name_H-M   'P 1'
#
loop_
_entity.id
_entity.type
_entity.pdbx_description
1 polymer ?
#
loop_
_entity_poly.entity_id
_entity_poly.type
_entity_poly.pdbx_seq_one_letter_code
_entity_poly.pdbx_strand_id
1 'polypeptide(L)'
;MAQICAEHDVTHLFYNYQYELNEQQRDRQLERALEDVTCQGFDDSVILPPGSVMTGNHEMYKVFTPFKNAWLRRLKRGYPSVRRHLPTRG
;
A
#
# COMPACT_ATOMS: atom_id res chain seq x y z
N MET A 1 -17.33 1.03 -10.48
CA MET A 1 -15.98 1.48 -10.84
C MET A 1 -15.58 1.03 -12.25
N ALA A 2 -15.59 -0.26 -12.58
CA ALA A 2 -15.34 -0.75 -13.95
C ALA A 2 -16.19 -0.05 -15.02
N GLN A 3 -17.49 0.11 -14.76
CA GLN A 3 -18.39 0.88 -15.62
C GLN A 3 -17.91 2.33 -15.83
N ILE A 4 -17.57 3.04 -14.75
CA ILE A 4 -17.06 4.42 -14.81
C ILE A 4 -15.74 4.48 -15.60
N CYS A 5 -14.85 3.52 -15.40
CA CYS A 5 -13.59 3.47 -16.14
C CYS A 5 -13.83 3.29 -17.64
N ALA A 6 -14.75 2.41 -18.03
CA ALA A 6 -15.11 2.19 -19.43
C ALA A 6 -15.83 3.40 -20.05
N GLU A 7 -16.76 4.02 -19.33
CA GLU A 7 -17.52 5.19 -19.80
C GLU A 7 -16.63 6.42 -20.06
N HIS A 8 -15.49 6.51 -19.38
CA HIS A 8 -14.58 7.66 -19.43
C HIS A 8 -13.21 7.35 -20.04
N ASP A 9 -13.03 6.18 -20.65
CA ASP A 9 -11.74 5.73 -21.22
C ASP A 9 -10.57 5.89 -20.24
N VAL A 10 -10.80 5.54 -18.97
CA VAL A 10 -9.80 5.69 -17.89
C VAL A 10 -8.66 4.72 -18.12
N THR A 11 -7.43 5.24 -18.21
CA THR A 11 -6.21 4.42 -18.36
C THR A 11 -5.48 4.18 -17.04
N HIS A 12 -5.71 5.03 -16.03
CA HIS A 12 -5.04 4.98 -14.73
C HIS A 12 -6.02 5.24 -13.59
N LEU A 13 -5.98 4.38 -12.58
CA LEU A 13 -6.70 4.56 -11.32
C LEU A 13 -5.70 4.73 -10.18
N PHE A 14 -5.76 5.88 -9.51
CA PHE A 14 -4.96 6.17 -8.33
C PHE A 14 -5.82 6.11 -7.07
N TYR A 15 -5.35 5.42 -6.03
CA TYR A 15 -6.07 5.30 -4.77
C TYR A 15 -5.12 5.13 -3.58
N ASN A 16 -5.64 5.30 -2.36
CA ASN A 16 -4.86 5.14 -1.13
C ASN A 16 -5.19 3.79 -0.49
N TYR A 17 -4.17 3.09 0.02
CA TYR A 17 -4.35 1.82 0.68
C TYR A 17 -5.12 1.95 2.00
N GLN A 18 -6.03 1.02 2.20
CA GLN A 18 -6.69 0.75 3.47
C GLN A 18 -6.27 -0.67 3.91
N TYR A 19 -5.77 -0.81 5.15
CA TYR A 19 -5.10 -2.06 5.57
C TYR A 19 -6.04 -3.06 6.23
N GLU A 20 -7.29 -2.68 6.44
CA GLU A 20 -8.36 -3.53 6.94
C GLU A 20 -8.72 -4.62 5.92
N LEU A 21 -9.13 -5.79 6.42
CA LEU A 21 -9.27 -7.00 5.59
C LEU A 21 -10.32 -6.84 4.49
N ASN A 22 -11.45 -6.20 4.78
CA ASN A 22 -12.54 -6.05 3.82
C ASN A 22 -12.12 -5.12 2.67
N GLU A 23 -11.44 -4.04 3.02
CA GLU A 23 -10.94 -3.02 2.10
C GLU A 23 -9.85 -3.61 1.20
N GLN A 24 -8.91 -4.37 1.77
CA GLN A 24 -7.92 -5.09 0.97
C GLN A 24 -8.54 -6.11 0.02
N GLN A 25 -9.63 -6.77 0.40
CA GLN A 25 -10.34 -7.71 -0.46
C GLN A 25 -11.08 -6.98 -1.57
N ARG A 26 -11.78 -5.88 -1.23
CA ARG A 26 -12.45 -4.99 -2.19
C ARG A 26 -11.47 -4.47 -3.23
N ASP A 27 -10.32 -3.96 -2.80
CA ASP A 27 -9.33 -3.35 -3.68
C ASP A 27 -8.70 -4.40 -4.61
N ARG A 28 -8.39 -5.60 -4.10
CA ARG A 28 -7.92 -6.72 -4.95
C ARG A 28 -8.96 -7.17 -5.96
N GLN A 29 -10.24 -7.21 -5.59
CA GLN A 29 -11.32 -7.53 -6.53
C GLN A 29 -11.45 -6.45 -7.60
N LEU A 30 -11.29 -5.18 -7.20
CA LEU A 30 -11.33 -4.05 -8.11
C LEU A 30 -10.16 -4.08 -9.10
N GLU A 31 -8.93 -4.28 -8.63
CA GLU A 31 -7.74 -4.40 -9.49
C GLU A 31 -7.87 -5.53 -10.52
N ARG A 32 -8.44 -6.68 -10.11
CA ARG A 32 -8.72 -7.80 -11.03
C ARG A 32 -9.81 -7.47 -12.05
N ALA A 33 -10.82 -6.68 -11.67
CA ALA A 33 -11.89 -6.29 -12.58
C ALA A 33 -11.48 -5.19 -13.58
N LEU A 34 -10.32 -4.57 -13.38
CA LEU A 34 -9.79 -3.45 -14.14
C LEU A 34 -8.50 -3.85 -14.88
N GLU A 35 -8.50 -4.98 -15.59
CA GLU A 35 -7.28 -5.54 -16.23
C GLU A 35 -6.59 -4.56 -17.20
N ASP A 36 -7.37 -3.73 -17.90
CA ASP A 36 -6.89 -2.75 -18.89
C ASP A 36 -6.57 -1.37 -18.28
N VAL A 37 -6.80 -1.17 -16.98
CA VAL A 37 -6.52 0.09 -16.27
C VAL A 37 -5.34 -0.11 -15.35
N THR A 38 -4.36 0.79 -15.43
CA THR A 38 -3.23 0.76 -14.49
C THR A 38 -3.67 1.27 -13.12
N CYS A 39 -3.87 0.35 -12.18
CA CYS A 39 -4.13 0.67 -10.78
C CYS A 39 -2.82 0.97 -10.03
N GLN A 40 -2.77 2.10 -9.32
CA GLN A 40 -1.62 2.49 -8.51
C GLN A 40 -2.08 2.96 -7.12
N GLY A 41 -1.75 2.16 -6.11
CA GLY A 41 -2.03 2.47 -4.71
C GLY A 41 -0.90 3.21 -3.99
N PHE A 42 -1.25 3.99 -2.96
CA PHE A 42 -0.32 4.75 -2.13
C PHE A 42 -0.57 4.55 -0.62
N ASP A 43 0.51 4.52 0.17
CA ASP A 43 0.45 4.44 1.63
C ASP A 43 0.28 5.84 2.25
N ASP A 44 -0.94 6.39 2.24
CA ASP A 44 -1.25 7.76 2.72
C ASP A 44 -1.58 7.83 4.22
N SER A 45 -2.23 6.79 4.75
CA SER A 45 -2.66 6.73 6.15
C SER A 45 -1.52 6.51 7.15
N VAL A 46 -0.29 6.31 6.67
CA VAL A 46 0.88 5.98 7.48
C VAL A 46 2.12 6.74 7.02
N ILE A 47 2.92 7.21 7.98
CA ILE A 47 4.19 7.90 7.68
C ILE A 47 5.25 6.94 7.14
N LEU A 48 5.27 5.71 7.68
CA LEU A 48 6.18 4.65 7.27
C LEU A 48 5.33 3.44 6.88
N PRO A 49 5.42 2.94 5.64
CA PRO A 49 4.55 1.86 5.16
C PRO A 49 4.86 0.55 5.89
N PRO A 50 3.89 -0.39 5.98
CA PRO A 50 4.15 -1.75 6.45
C PRO A 50 5.33 -2.38 5.70
N GLY A 51 6.10 -3.22 6.40
CA GLY A 51 7.34 -3.78 5.84
C GLY A 51 8.58 -2.87 5.98
N SER A 52 8.42 -1.56 6.25
CA SER A 52 9.57 -0.65 6.35
C SER A 52 10.26 -0.61 7.72
N VAL A 53 9.61 -1.15 8.76
CA VAL A 53 10.12 -1.24 10.14
C VAL A 53 9.94 -2.66 10.66
N MET A 54 10.90 -3.55 10.34
CA MET A 54 10.90 -4.96 10.74
C MET A 54 11.93 -5.23 11.84
N THR A 55 11.79 -6.39 12.50
CA THR A 55 12.84 -6.95 13.36
C THR A 55 14.08 -7.35 12.55
N GLY A 56 15.18 -7.71 13.23
CA GLY A 56 16.38 -8.24 12.56
C GLY A 56 16.11 -9.50 11.72
N ASN A 57 15.10 -10.29 12.10
CA ASN A 57 14.68 -11.49 11.40
C ASN A 57 13.61 -11.22 10.32
N HIS A 58 13.38 -9.96 9.93
CA HIS A 58 12.36 -9.56 8.94
C HIS A 58 10.90 -9.87 9.34
N GLU A 59 10.59 -9.84 10.63
CA GLU A 59 9.23 -9.99 11.14
C GLU A 59 8.62 -8.67 11.62
N MET A 60 7.29 -8.62 11.73
CA MET A 60 6.58 -7.52 12.39
C MET A 60 6.87 -7.52 13.90
N TYR A 61 7.05 -6.33 14.47
CA TYR A 61 7.17 -6.18 15.92
C TYR A 61 5.86 -6.52 16.63
N LYS A 62 5.95 -7.27 17.74
CA LYS A 62 4.82 -7.63 18.61
C LYS A 62 4.72 -6.77 19.89
N VAL A 63 5.72 -5.93 20.16
CA VAL A 63 5.79 -5.06 21.35
C VAL A 63 6.07 -3.62 20.90
N PHE A 64 5.35 -2.66 21.48
CA PHE A 64 5.39 -1.25 21.05
C PHE A 64 6.74 -0.56 21.28
N THR A 65 7.37 -0.71 22.45
CA THR A 65 8.64 -0.04 22.77
C THR A 65 9.78 -0.33 21.77
N PRO A 66 10.09 -1.60 21.44
CA PRO A 66 11.11 -1.88 20.43
C PRO A 66 10.70 -1.41 19.02
N PHE A 67 9.40 -1.47 18.68
CA PHE A 67 8.88 -0.91 17.45
C PHE A 67 9.12 0.60 17.36
N LYS A 68 8.69 1.38 18.37
CA LYS A 68 8.88 2.84 18.44
C LYS A 68 10.34 3.23 18.25
N ASN A 69 11.26 2.53 18.90
CA ASN A 69 12.69 2.80 18.79
C ASN A 69 13.21 2.54 17.37
N ALA A 70 12.78 1.45 16.73
CA ALA A 70 13.13 1.15 15.34
C ALA A 70 12.50 2.14 14.36
N TRP A 71 11.23 2.49 14.57
CA TRP A 71 10.47 3.45 13.77
C TRP A 71 11.14 4.83 13.77
N LEU A 72 11.53 5.36 14.94
CA LEU A 72 12.24 6.63 15.05
C LEU A 72 13.60 6.60 14.35
N ARG A 73 14.35 5.50 14.47
CA ARG A 73 15.62 5.34 13.74
C ARG A 73 15.40 5.32 12.23
N ARG A 74 14.34 4.66 11.76
CA ARG A 74 13.99 4.59 10.34
C ARG A 74 13.57 5.95 9.79
N LEU A 75 12.77 6.71 10.54
CA LEU A 75 12.31 8.05 10.15
C LEU A 75 13.48 9.04 10.03
N LYS A 76 14.45 9.00 10.96
CA LYS A 76 15.65 9.85 10.93
C LYS A 76 16.54 9.63 9.70
N ARG A 77 16.44 8.48 9.03
CA ARG A 77 17.16 8.19 7.78
C ARG A 77 16.52 8.83 6.56
N GLY A 78 15.42 9.58 6.74
CA GLY A 78 14.66 10.23 5.68
C GLY A 78 13.37 9.49 5.35
N TYR A 79 12.44 10.22 4.74
CA TYR A 79 11.19 9.66 4.24
C TYR A 79 11.48 8.56 3.22
N PRO A 80 10.79 7.42 3.29
CA PRO A 80 10.79 6.49 2.17
C PRO A 80 10.33 7.24 0.91
N SER A 81 11.00 7.00 -0.21
CA SER A 81 10.43 7.36 -1.52
C SER A 81 9.05 6.71 -1.64
N VAL A 82 8.06 7.47 -2.12
CA VAL A 82 6.71 6.98 -2.38
C VAL A 82 6.81 5.66 -3.15
N ARG A 83 6.44 4.55 -2.48
CA ARG A 83 6.45 3.24 -3.12
C ARG A 83 5.23 3.15 -4.02
N ARG A 84 5.48 2.98 -5.31
CA ARG A 84 4.47 2.46 -6.23
C ARG A 84 4.37 0.98 -5.94
N HIS A 85 3.28 0.53 -5.36
CA HIS A 85 2.95 -0.88 -5.43
C HIS A 85 2.47 -1.13 -6.86
N LEU A 86 3.33 -1.75 -7.67
CA LEU A 86 2.93 -2.28 -8.97
C LEU A 86 1.91 -3.39 -8.68
N PRO A 87 0.77 -3.43 -9.39
CA PRO A 87 -0.20 -4.49 -9.20
C PRO A 87 0.50 -5.83 -9.37
N THR A 88 0.39 -6.70 -8.37
CA THR A 88 0.84 -8.08 -8.44
C THR A 88 0.07 -8.75 -9.57
N ARG A 89 0.65 -8.81 -10.77
CA ARG A 89 0.21 -9.70 -11.83
C ARG A 89 0.36 -11.12 -11.30
N GLY A 90 -0.76 -11.73 -10.91
CA GLY A 90 -0.88 -13.10 -10.47
C GLY A 90 -2.12 -13.71 -11.07
#